data_AF-A0A349JB55-F1
#
_entry.id   AF-A0A349JB55-F1
#
_cell.length_a   1.000
_cell.length_b   1.000
_cell.length_c   1.000
_cell.angle_alpha   90.00
_cell.angle_beta   90.00
_cell.angle_gamma   90.00
#
_symmetry.space_group_name_H-M   'P 1'
#
loop_
_entity.id
_entity.type
_entity.pdbx_description
1 polymer ?
#
loop_
_entity_poly.entity_id
_entity_poly.type
_entity_poly.pdbx_seq_one_letter_code
_entity_poly.pdbx_strand_id
1 'polypeptide(L)'
;MARGQHRYRHRRLEGEKKNRAVVKAYNAPSTVKETARRDVRVKALIKAQLAAGKPLSATAQSWVARQVGRPFTKLTAEQIAKAI
;
A
#
# COMPACT_ATOMS: atom_id res chain seq x y z
N MET A 1 42.09 15.89 1.12
CA MET A 1 41.31 15.51 -0.09
C MET A 1 39.83 15.17 0.20
N ALA A 2 39.15 15.89 1.11
CA ALA A 2 37.76 15.56 1.48
C ALA A 2 36.70 16.06 0.46
N ARG A 3 36.87 17.26 -0.10
CA ARG A 3 35.83 17.91 -0.93
C ARG A 3 35.47 17.15 -2.22
N GLY A 4 36.43 16.51 -2.89
CA GLY A 4 36.19 15.76 -4.13
C GLY A 4 35.32 14.52 -3.91
N GLN A 5 35.62 13.75 -2.86
CA GLN A 5 34.86 12.56 -2.48
C GLN A 5 33.42 12.90 -2.08
N HIS A 6 33.22 14.00 -1.32
CA HIS A 6 31.89 14.49 -0.97
C HIS A 6 31.08 14.92 -2.20
N ARG A 7 31.69 15.64 -3.14
CA ARG A 7 31.04 16.03 -4.40
C ARG A 7 30.62 14.82 -5.25
N TYR A 8 31.48 13.80 -5.34
CA TYR A 8 31.16 12.57 -6.04
C TYR A 8 29.97 11.84 -5.40
N ARG A 9 30.00 11.68 -4.07
CA ARG A 9 28.91 11.06 -3.31
C ARG A 9 27.58 11.80 -3.52
N HIS A 10 27.59 13.13 -3.52
CA HIS A 10 26.39 13.94 -3.76
C HIS A 10 25.79 13.66 -5.15
N ARG A 11 26.60 13.76 -6.21
CA ARG A 11 26.15 13.49 -7.59
C ARG A 11 25.61 12.08 -7.76
N ARG A 12 26.26 11.10 -7.13
CA ARG A 12 25.81 9.70 -7.13
C ARG A 12 24.43 9.57 -6.50
N LEU A 13 24.20 10.15 -5.32
CA LEU A 13 22.90 10.11 -4.64
C LEU A 13 21.80 10.82 -5.45
N GLU A 14 22.11 11.94 -6.09
CA GLU A 14 21.18 12.63 -6.98
C GLU A 14 20.80 11.77 -8.20
N GLY A 15 21.79 11.10 -8.80
CA GLY A 15 21.56 10.13 -9.88
C GLY A 15 20.69 8.97 -9.44
N GLU A 16 20.97 8.37 -8.27
CA GLU A 16 20.14 7.31 -7.68
C GLU A 16 18.69 7.77 -7.44
N LYS A 17 18.49 9.00 -6.93
CA LYS A 17 17.14 9.58 -6.75
C LYS A 17 16.40 9.71 -8.07
N LYS A 18 17.06 10.24 -9.11
CA LYS A 18 16.49 10.37 -10.46
C LYS A 18 16.12 9.00 -11.03
N ASN A 19 17.01 8.01 -10.92
CA ASN A 19 16.75 6.65 -11.40
C ASN A 19 15.56 6.01 -10.68
N ARG A 20 15.46 6.16 -9.36
CA ARG A 20 14.30 5.66 -8.59
C ARG A 20 12.99 6.31 -9.04
N ALA A 21 13.00 7.61 -9.33
CA ALA A 21 11.81 8.31 -9.84
C ALA A 21 11.39 7.78 -11.22
N VAL A 22 12.34 7.58 -12.14
CA VAL A 22 12.08 7.02 -13.47
C VAL A 22 11.54 5.60 -13.38
N VAL A 23 12.17 4.74 -12.59
CA VAL A 23 11.71 3.35 -12.38
C VAL A 23 10.32 3.31 -11.76
N LYS A 24 10.03 4.20 -10.81
CA LYS A 24 8.69 4.32 -10.22
C LYS A 24 7.65 4.73 -11.25
N ALA A 25 7.96 5.71 -12.10
CA ALA A 25 7.04 6.18 -13.15
C ALA A 25 6.79 5.09 -14.20
N TYR A 26 7.84 4.39 -14.64
CA TYR A 26 7.75 3.28 -15.59
C TYR A 26 6.89 2.13 -15.07
N ASN A 27 7.07 1.75 -13.80
CA ASN A 27 6.31 0.65 -13.19
C ASN A 27 4.91 1.07 -12.70
N ALA A 28 4.62 2.37 -12.62
CA ALA A 28 3.36 2.88 -12.06
C ALA A 28 2.12 2.22 -12.68
N PRO A 29 1.97 2.13 -14.03
CA PRO A 29 0.78 1.54 -14.63
C PRO A 29 0.54 0.08 -14.22
N SER A 30 1.60 -0.72 -14.15
CA SER A 30 1.53 -2.12 -13.72
C SER A 30 1.14 -2.21 -12.24
N THR A 31 1.80 -1.43 -11.38
CA THR A 31 1.51 -1.42 -9.94
C THR A 31 0.08 -0.95 -9.62
N VAL A 32 -0.47 0.00 -10.37
CA VAL A 32 -1.87 0.45 -10.24
C VAL A 32 -2.83 -0.69 -10.58
N LYS A 33 -2.60 -1.40 -11.68
CA LYS A 33 -3.44 -2.56 -12.08
C LYS A 33 -3.39 -3.68 -11.04
N GLU A 34 -2.20 -4.02 -10.55
CA GLU A 34 -2.04 -5.06 -9.52
C GLU A 34 -2.66 -4.65 -8.18
N THR A 35 -2.57 -3.37 -7.81
CA THR A 35 -3.24 -2.84 -6.61
C THR A 35 -4.76 -2.99 -6.73
N ALA A 36 -5.34 -2.60 -7.86
CA ALA A 36 -6.78 -2.75 -8.10
C ALA A 36 -7.21 -4.23 -8.04
N ARG A 37 -6.45 -5.15 -8.63
CA ARG A 37 -6.72 -6.60 -8.55
C ARG A 37 -6.66 -7.11 -7.11
N ARG A 38 -5.66 -6.66 -6.34
CA ARG A 38 -5.52 -7.01 -4.92
C ARG A 38 -6.70 -6.49 -4.10
N ASP A 39 -7.13 -5.25 -4.33
CA ASP A 39 -8.26 -4.66 -3.63
C ASP A 39 -9.56 -5.46 -3.86
N VAL A 40 -9.83 -5.86 -5.11
CA VAL A 40 -10.98 -6.72 -5.44
C VAL A 40 -10.91 -8.06 -4.70
N ARG A 41 -9.73 -8.71 -4.68
CA ARG A 41 -9.56 -9.98 -3.96
C ARG A 41 -9.78 -9.84 -2.46
N VAL A 42 -9.26 -8.75 -1.85
CA VAL A 42 -9.44 -8.51 -0.41
C VAL A 42 -10.90 -8.20 -0.09
N LYS A 43 -11.60 -7.41 -0.90
CA LYS A 43 -13.05 -7.18 -0.74
C LYS A 43 -13.85 -8.47 -0.81
N ALA A 44 -13.55 -9.35 -1.77
CA ALA A 44 -14.18 -10.66 -1.88
C ALA A 44 -13.91 -11.54 -0.65
N LEU A 45 -12.67 -11.55 -0.16
CA LEU A 45 -12.30 -12.25 1.07
C LEU A 45 -13.08 -11.74 2.28
N ILE A 46 -13.21 -10.41 2.44
CA ILE A 46 -13.96 -9.81 3.54
C ILE A 46 -15.44 -10.22 3.48
N LYS A 47 -16.07 -10.12 2.31
CA LYS A 47 -17.48 -10.54 2.12
C LYS A 47 -17.68 -12.02 2.47
N ALA A 48 -16.77 -12.88 2.02
CA ALA A 48 -16.84 -14.32 2.31
C ALA A 48 -16.66 -14.62 3.81
N GLN A 49 -15.75 -13.91 4.50
CA GLN A 49 -15.53 -14.08 5.94
C GLN A 49 -16.74 -13.61 6.75
N LEU A 50 -17.33 -12.46 6.40
CA LEU A 50 -18.53 -11.94 7.04
C LEU A 50 -19.74 -12.87 6.83
N ALA A 51 -19.96 -13.36 5.61
CA ALA A 51 -21.04 -14.30 5.31
C ALA A 51 -20.90 -15.63 6.07
N ALA A 52 -19.65 -16.07 6.30
CA ALA A 52 -19.37 -17.27 7.08
C ALA A 52 -19.39 -17.05 8.60
N GLY A 53 -19.69 -15.84 9.09
CA GLY A 53 -19.63 -15.49 10.52
C GLY A 53 -18.23 -15.61 11.13
N LYS A 54 -17.18 -15.61 10.30
CA LYS A 54 -15.79 -15.77 10.74
C LYS A 54 -15.17 -14.40 11.05
N PRO A 55 -14.24 -14.35 12.03
CA PRO A 55 -13.47 -13.13 12.26
C PRO A 55 -12.64 -12.77 11.02
N LEU A 56 -12.48 -11.47 10.77
CA LEU A 56 -11.67 -10.98 9.65
C LEU A 56 -10.21 -11.34 9.85
N SER A 57 -9.56 -11.79 8.78
CA SER A 57 -8.11 -12.06 8.80
C SER A 57 -7.30 -10.78 9.02
N ALA A 58 -6.07 -10.90 9.53
CA ALA A 58 -5.18 -9.74 9.73
C ALA A 58 -4.98 -8.90 8.45
N THR A 59 -4.93 -9.55 7.29
CA THR A 59 -4.85 -8.88 5.98
C THR A 59 -6.09 -8.04 5.68
N ALA A 60 -7.28 -8.57 5.95
CA ALA A 60 -8.54 -7.85 5.81
C ALA A 60 -8.62 -6.68 6.79
N GLN A 61 -8.28 -6.89 8.06
CA GLN A 61 -8.30 -5.84 9.08
C GLN A 61 -7.35 -4.68 8.73
N SER A 62 -6.12 -5.00 8.32
CA SER A 62 -5.13 -4.01 7.90
C SER A 62 -5.59 -3.23 6.67
N TRP A 63 -6.20 -3.91 5.70
CA TRP A 63 -6.74 -3.26 4.51
C TRP A 63 -7.88 -2.31 4.85
N VAL A 64 -8.86 -2.74 5.66
CA VAL A 64 -9.98 -1.90 6.09
C VAL A 64 -9.48 -0.69 6.88
N ALA A 65 -8.54 -0.89 7.81
CA ALA A 65 -7.93 0.19 8.57
C ALA A 65 -7.26 1.24 7.67
N ARG A 66 -6.60 0.79 6.58
CA ARG A 66 -5.98 1.68 5.59
C ARG A 66 -7.02 2.47 4.79
N GLN A 67 -8.14 1.86 4.41
CA GLN A 67 -9.20 2.56 3.67
C GLN A 67 -9.92 3.61 4.53
N VAL A 68 -10.14 3.31 5.80
CA VAL A 68 -10.84 4.23 6.74
C VAL A 68 -9.90 5.24 7.39
N GLY A 69 -8.58 5.00 7.36
CA GLY A 69 -7.57 5.85 7.98
C GLY A 69 -7.53 5.77 9.51
N ARG A 70 -8.06 4.68 10.08
CA ARG A 70 -8.15 4.47 11.54
C ARG A 70 -7.81 3.02 11.89
N PRO A 71 -7.28 2.75 13.10
CA PRO A 71 -6.97 1.38 13.51
C PRO A 71 -8.24 0.53 13.58
N PHE A 72 -8.14 -0.74 13.15
CA PHE A 72 -9.27 -1.66 13.05
C PHE A 72 -10.03 -1.84 14.36
N THR A 73 -9.32 -1.85 15.49
CA THR A 73 -9.90 -1.99 16.83
C THR A 73 -10.87 -0.87 17.23
N LYS A 74 -10.83 0.27 16.53
CA LYS A 74 -11.73 1.43 16.77
C LYS A 74 -12.84 1.54 15.73
N LEU A 75 -12.98 0.57 14.83
CA LEU A 75 -13.97 0.61 13.76
C LEU A 75 -15.27 -0.08 14.18
N THR A 76 -16.40 0.54 13.84
CA THR A 76 -17.72 -0.09 13.99
C THR A 76 -18.03 -0.98 12.78
N ALA A 77 -18.97 -1.92 12.93
CA ALA A 77 -19.40 -2.80 11.84
C ALA A 77 -19.90 -2.02 10.60
N GLU A 78 -20.57 -0.87 10.82
CA GLU A 78 -21.03 0.02 9.76
C GLU A 78 -19.87 0.65 8.97
N GLN A 79 -18.80 1.06 9.67
CA GLN A 79 -17.61 1.63 9.03
C GLN A 79 -16.85 0.57 8.21
N ILE A 80 -16.86 -0.68 8.67
CA ILE A 80 -16.31 -1.81 7.92
C ILE A 80 -17.13 -2.06 6.65
N ALA A 81 -18.46 -2.05 6.76
CA ALA A 81 -19.36 -2.24 5.62
C ALA A 81 -19.19 -1.12 4.57
N LYS A 82 -19.00 0.13 4.99
CA LYS A 82 -18.77 1.27 4.08
C LYS A 82 -17.42 1.20 3.35
N ALA A 83 -16.43 0.49 3.89
CA ALA A 83 -15.10 0.37 3.30
C ALA A 83 -15.00 -0.65 2.16
N ILE A 84 -16.01 -1.52 1.99
CA ILE A 84 -16.05 -2.62 1.03
C ILE A 84 -16.88 -2.22 -0.18
#